data_AF-A0A2M7SHR6-F1
#
_entry.id   AF-A0A2M7SHR6-F1
#
_cell.length_a   1.000
_cell.length_b   1.000
_cell.length_c   1.000
_cell.angle_alpha   90.00
_cell.angle_beta   90.00
_cell.angle_gamma   90.00
#
_symmetry.space_group_name_H-M   'P 1'
#
loop_
_entity.id
_entity.type
_entity.pdbx_description
1 polymer ?
#
loop_
_entity_poly.entity_id
_entity_poly.type
_entity_poly.pdbx_seq_one_letter_code
_entity_poly.pdbx_strand_id
1 'polypeptide(L)'
;KGEVLKGFVDGVNVTDNQTSVVRMSSISSCVILKGLGLNPIMQMVTRDRNRIAIQSDILGAAALGINNILCLTGDHQKFGDHASAKNVFDMDSIQLVQTVKLMRDEGKFLGGEELKGSPRMFIGAAENP
;
A
#
# COMPACT_ATOMS: atom_id res chain seq x y z
N LYS A 1 20.54 -0.11 0.83
CA LYS A 1 20.34 0.54 2.16
C LYS A 1 19.67 -0.39 3.18
N GLY A 2 18.83 -1.36 2.79
CA GLY A 2 18.17 -2.26 3.76
C GLY A 2 19.12 -2.94 4.75
N GLU A 3 20.29 -3.41 4.30
CA GLU A 3 21.27 -4.09 5.15
C GLU A 3 21.64 -3.34 6.43
N VAL A 4 21.77 -2.01 6.38
CA VAL A 4 22.17 -1.23 7.57
C VAL A 4 21.07 -1.15 8.65
N LEU A 5 19.83 -1.53 8.31
CA LEU A 5 18.70 -1.53 9.24
C LEU A 5 18.50 -2.89 9.93
N LYS A 6 19.15 -3.94 9.43
CA LYS A 6 18.95 -5.31 9.92
C LYS A 6 19.40 -5.42 11.38
N GLY A 7 18.51 -5.88 12.25
CA GLY A 7 18.75 -6.01 13.69
C GLY A 7 18.52 -4.73 14.50
N PHE A 8 18.15 -3.61 13.87
CA PHE A 8 17.93 -2.32 14.55
C PHE A 8 16.48 -1.84 14.51
N VAL A 9 15.62 -2.44 13.66
CA VAL A 9 14.23 -2.00 13.47
C VAL A 9 13.26 -3.18 13.42
N ASP A 10 12.07 -2.98 13.97
CA ASP A 10 10.98 -3.97 13.90
C ASP A 10 10.25 -3.96 12.55
N GLY A 11 10.27 -2.79 11.89
CA GLY A 11 9.62 -2.59 10.60
C GLY A 11 10.22 -1.43 9.80
N VAL A 12 10.07 -1.49 8.48
CA VAL A 12 10.58 -0.48 7.55
C VAL A 12 9.42 0.08 6.75
N ASN A 13 9.04 1.33 7.02
CA ASN A 13 8.03 2.03 6.23
C ASN A 13 8.57 2.34 4.83
N VAL A 14 7.89 1.83 3.81
CA VAL A 14 8.25 1.98 2.39
C VAL A 14 7.25 2.90 1.73
N THR A 15 7.71 4.10 1.36
CA THR A 15 6.86 5.12 0.76
C THR A 15 6.42 4.78 -0.66
N ASP A 16 5.25 5.29 -1.05
CA ASP A 16 4.66 5.10 -2.38
C ASP A 16 4.58 6.45 -3.08
N ASN A 17 5.57 6.74 -3.94
CA ASN A 17 5.70 8.00 -4.67
C ASN A 17 5.49 9.24 -3.77
N GLN A 18 6.29 9.33 -2.70
CA GLN A 18 6.21 10.42 -1.72
C GLN A 18 6.25 11.79 -2.42
N THR A 19 5.36 12.69 -2.01
CA THR A 19 5.20 14.03 -2.61
C THR A 19 4.94 13.99 -4.11
N SER A 20 4.29 12.92 -4.58
CA SER A 20 3.94 12.72 -6.00
C SER A 20 5.15 12.66 -6.95
N VAL A 21 6.32 12.27 -6.43
CA VAL A 21 7.54 12.08 -7.24
C VAL A 21 7.70 10.61 -7.60
N VAL A 22 8.03 10.32 -8.87
CA VAL A 22 8.19 8.94 -9.33
C VAL A 22 9.34 8.25 -8.58
N ARG A 23 9.03 7.09 -7.97
CA ARG A 23 9.98 6.21 -7.31
C ARG A 23 9.75 4.76 -7.76
N MET A 24 10.64 3.87 -7.32
CA MET A 24 10.33 2.43 -7.38
C MET A 24 9.03 2.19 -6.61
N SER A 25 8.13 1.37 -7.17
CA SER A 25 6.87 1.07 -6.50
C SER A 25 7.09 0.50 -5.10
N SER A 26 6.19 0.82 -4.18
CA SER A 26 6.28 0.38 -2.79
C SER A 26 6.29 -1.14 -2.68
N ILE A 27 5.44 -1.84 -3.46
CA ILE A 27 5.40 -3.32 -3.50
C ILE A 27 6.77 -3.92 -3.86
N SER A 28 7.39 -3.49 -4.97
CA SER A 28 8.68 -4.03 -5.41
C SER A 28 9.78 -3.77 -4.37
N SER A 29 9.79 -2.57 -3.80
CA SER A 29 10.73 -2.22 -2.72
C SER A 29 10.51 -3.10 -1.48
N CYS A 30 9.25 -3.38 -1.12
CA CYS A 30 8.90 -4.28 -0.01
C CYS A 30 9.38 -5.71 -0.27
N VAL A 31 9.21 -6.25 -1.48
CA VAL A 31 9.70 -7.59 -1.85
C VAL A 31 11.20 -7.69 -1.68
N ILE A 32 11.96 -6.69 -2.16
CA ILE A 32 13.41 -6.65 -2.03
C ILE A 32 13.80 -6.64 -0.55
N LEU A 33 13.21 -5.77 0.28
CA LEU A 33 13.50 -5.70 1.71
C LEU A 33 13.14 -6.99 2.45
N LYS A 34 12.03 -7.62 2.09
CA LYS A 34 11.63 -8.92 2.63
C LYS A 34 12.64 -10.01 2.29
N GLY A 35 13.20 -10.00 1.09
CA GLY A 35 14.30 -10.87 0.69
C GLY A 35 15.58 -10.71 1.53
N LEU A 36 15.78 -9.54 2.14
CA LEU A 36 16.89 -9.28 3.08
C LEU A 36 16.57 -9.71 4.53
N GLY A 37 15.35 -10.20 4.79
CA GLY A 37 14.87 -10.60 6.11
C GLY A 37 14.31 -9.44 6.95
N LEU A 38 13.92 -8.33 6.33
CA LEU A 38 13.27 -7.21 7.01
C LEU A 38 11.74 -7.32 6.93
N ASN A 39 11.04 -6.62 7.82
CA ASN A 39 9.58 -6.51 7.84
C ASN A 39 9.14 -5.18 7.20
N PRO A 40 8.83 -5.14 5.90
CA PRO A 40 8.37 -3.91 5.28
C PRO A 40 6.92 -3.57 5.66
N ILE A 41 6.63 -2.28 5.74
CA ILE A 41 5.29 -1.68 5.84
C ILE A 41 5.03 -0.95 4.52
N MET A 42 4.17 -1.52 3.69
CA MET A 42 3.89 -1.01 2.36
C MET A 42 2.95 0.17 2.44
N GLN A 43 3.40 1.37 2.07
CA GLN A 43 2.45 2.45 1.79
C GLN A 43 1.69 2.14 0.50
N MET A 44 0.40 2.43 0.51
CA MET A 44 -0.43 2.44 -0.68
C MET A 44 -1.20 3.75 -0.71
N VAL A 45 -0.96 4.55 -1.75
CA VAL A 45 -1.70 5.79 -2.00
C VAL A 45 -2.85 5.58 -2.99
N THR A 46 -3.99 6.20 -2.73
CA THR A 46 -5.16 6.13 -3.62
C THR A 46 -5.14 7.17 -4.76
N ARG A 47 -4.33 8.23 -4.64
CA ARG A 47 -4.14 9.24 -5.70
C ARG A 47 -3.90 8.64 -7.08
N ASP A 48 -3.05 7.62 -7.17
CA ASP A 48 -2.55 7.09 -8.44
C ASP A 48 -3.31 5.83 -8.92
N ARG A 49 -4.29 5.32 -8.15
CA ARG A 49 -4.93 4.01 -8.40
C ARG A 49 -6.44 4.05 -8.22
N ASN A 50 -7.15 3.26 -9.03
CA ASN A 50 -8.59 3.03 -8.86
C ASN A 50 -8.84 1.80 -7.97
N ARG A 51 -10.10 1.58 -7.56
CA ARG A 51 -10.50 0.45 -6.70
C ARG A 51 -10.15 -0.92 -7.26
N ILE A 52 -10.04 -1.06 -8.58
CA ILE A 52 -9.68 -2.33 -9.23
C ILE A 52 -8.19 -2.58 -9.01
N ALA A 53 -7.35 -1.61 -9.36
CA ALA A 53 -5.91 -1.67 -9.18
C ALA A 53 -5.53 -1.86 -7.70
N ILE A 54 -6.18 -1.15 -6.79
CA ILE A 54 -5.98 -1.27 -5.33
C ILE A 54 -6.18 -2.71 -4.85
N GLN A 55 -7.33 -3.32 -5.17
CA GLN A 55 -7.63 -4.69 -4.73
C GLN A 55 -6.66 -5.70 -5.36
N SER A 56 -6.31 -5.52 -6.64
CA SER A 56 -5.31 -6.35 -7.32
C SER A 56 -3.93 -6.25 -6.66
N ASP A 57 -3.48 -5.04 -6.35
CA ASP A 57 -2.19 -4.77 -5.70
C ASP A 57 -2.15 -5.35 -4.28
N ILE A 58 -3.24 -5.28 -3.51
CA ILE A 58 -3.35 -5.89 -2.18
C ILE A 58 -3.18 -7.42 -2.26
N LEU A 59 -3.84 -8.07 -3.23
CA LEU A 59 -3.71 -9.51 -3.44
C LEU A 59 -2.29 -9.89 -3.86
N GLY A 60 -1.69 -9.13 -4.78
CA GLY A 60 -0.30 -9.32 -5.21
C GLY A 60 0.68 -9.19 -4.05
N ALA A 61 0.55 -8.12 -3.25
CA ALA A 61 1.37 -7.89 -2.07
C ALA A 61 1.24 -9.04 -1.06
N ALA A 62 0.01 -9.50 -0.78
CA ALA A 62 -0.25 -10.63 0.11
C ALA A 62 0.39 -11.93 -0.41
N ALA A 63 0.27 -12.21 -1.70
CA ALA A 63 0.88 -13.39 -2.33
C ALA A 63 2.41 -13.38 -2.25
N LEU A 64 3.02 -12.19 -2.26
CA LEU A 64 4.45 -11.97 -2.06
C LEU A 64 4.86 -11.97 -0.56
N GLY A 65 3.90 -12.25 0.33
CA GLY A 65 4.07 -12.31 1.78
C GLY A 65 4.24 -10.95 2.44
N ILE A 66 3.87 -9.86 1.78
CA ILE A 66 3.77 -8.55 2.43
C ILE A 66 2.50 -8.56 3.28
N ASN A 67 2.65 -8.32 4.57
CA ASN A 67 1.56 -8.49 5.54
C ASN A 67 1.23 -7.18 6.27
N ASN A 68 1.84 -6.05 5.90
CA ASN A 68 1.62 -4.76 6.55
C ASN A 68 1.36 -3.70 5.49
N ILE A 69 0.27 -2.94 5.64
CA ILE A 69 -0.12 -1.87 4.72
C ILE A 69 -0.43 -0.59 5.49
N LEU A 70 0.08 0.54 5.00
CA LEU A 70 -0.29 1.87 5.47
C LEU A 70 -1.13 2.57 4.39
N CYS A 71 -2.39 2.83 4.71
CA CYS A 71 -3.39 3.34 3.78
C CYS A 71 -3.37 4.87 3.76
N LEU A 72 -3.13 5.48 2.60
CA LEU A 72 -2.99 6.93 2.45
C LEU A 72 -3.78 7.45 1.25
N THR A 73 -4.31 8.68 1.34
CA THR A 73 -4.93 9.34 0.19
C THR A 73 -3.84 9.80 -0.79
N GLY A 74 -2.73 10.35 -0.25
CA GLY A 74 -1.59 10.87 -0.99
C GLY A 74 -1.71 12.36 -1.34
N ASP A 75 -0.57 13.02 -1.44
CA ASP A 75 -0.49 14.44 -1.81
C ASP A 75 -0.96 14.67 -3.24
N HIS A 76 -1.61 15.79 -3.55
CA HIS A 76 -2.02 16.10 -4.92
C HIS A 76 -0.83 16.02 -5.91
N GLN A 77 -1.04 15.48 -7.11
CA GLN A 77 0.02 15.23 -8.11
C GLN A 77 0.74 16.50 -8.57
N LYS A 78 0.06 17.64 -8.50
CA LYS A 78 0.61 18.98 -8.79
C LYS A 78 1.84 19.35 -7.93
N PHE A 79 2.02 18.71 -6.77
CA PHE A 79 3.18 18.94 -5.92
C PHE A 79 4.42 18.13 -6.34
N GLY A 80 4.27 17.20 -7.27
CA GLY A 80 5.32 16.31 -7.73
C GLY A 80 5.99 16.74 -9.03
N ASP A 81 6.72 15.79 -9.63
CA ASP A 81 7.49 15.95 -10.85
C ASP A 81 6.64 15.83 -12.14
N HIS A 82 5.42 15.29 -12.04
CA HIS A 82 4.48 15.13 -13.15
C HIS A 82 3.16 15.85 -12.88
N ALA A 83 3.20 17.18 -12.73
CA ALA A 83 2.01 17.97 -12.39
C ALA A 83 0.85 17.88 -13.40
N SER A 84 1.13 17.48 -14.65
CA SER A 84 0.12 17.26 -15.71
C SER A 84 -0.48 15.85 -15.71
N ALA A 85 0.02 14.94 -14.87
CA ALA A 85 -0.54 13.60 -14.75
C ALA A 85 -2.00 13.66 -14.27
N LYS A 86 -2.80 12.70 -14.72
CA LYS A 86 -4.18 12.54 -14.22
C LYS A 86 -4.13 11.92 -12.83
N ASN A 87 -4.81 12.56 -11.88
CA ASN A 87 -5.16 11.88 -10.64
C ASN A 87 -6.28 10.88 -10.85
N VAL A 88 -6.29 9.85 -10.02
CA VAL A 88 -7.37 8.86 -9.94
C VAL A 88 -8.30 9.21 -8.79
N PHE A 89 -7.83 9.20 -7.54
CA PHE A 89 -8.65 9.49 -6.33
C PHE A 89 -10.04 8.83 -6.35
N ASP A 90 -10.14 7.59 -6.85
CA ASP A 90 -11.40 6.84 -6.90
C ASP A 90 -11.94 6.51 -5.50
N MET A 91 -11.04 6.52 -4.50
CA MET A 91 -11.37 6.42 -3.09
C MET A 91 -10.36 7.21 -2.24
N ASP A 92 -10.71 7.51 -0.99
CA ASP A 92 -9.80 8.09 0.01
C ASP A 92 -9.15 7.01 0.91
N SER A 93 -8.26 7.44 1.82
CA SER A 93 -7.58 6.54 2.77
C SER A 93 -8.53 5.81 3.72
N ILE A 94 -9.65 6.41 4.11
CA ILE A 94 -10.62 5.77 5.02
C ILE A 94 -11.34 4.65 4.28
N GLN A 95 -11.76 4.91 3.03
CA GLN A 95 -12.33 3.90 2.15
C GLN A 95 -11.32 2.80 1.82
N LEU A 96 -10.03 3.13 1.67
CA LEU A 96 -8.97 2.14 1.50
C LEU A 96 -8.82 1.26 2.76
N VAL A 97 -8.83 1.83 3.96
CA VAL A 97 -8.83 1.06 5.23
C VAL A 97 -10.03 0.10 5.28
N GLN A 98 -11.22 0.58 4.95
CA GLN A 98 -12.44 -0.23 4.89
C GLN A 98 -12.32 -1.35 3.85
N THR A 99 -11.75 -1.06 2.69
CA THR A 99 -11.51 -2.04 1.61
C THR A 99 -10.60 -3.16 2.08
N VAL A 100 -9.45 -2.84 2.66
CA VAL A 100 -8.50 -3.86 3.15
C VAL A 100 -9.15 -4.68 4.27
N LYS A 101 -9.91 -4.04 5.17
CA LYS A 101 -10.64 -4.71 6.24
C LYS A 101 -11.68 -5.68 5.70
N LEU A 102 -12.49 -5.27 4.73
CA LEU A 102 -13.47 -6.13 4.05
C LEU A 102 -12.81 -7.36 3.43
N MET A 103 -11.74 -7.15 2.65
CA MET A 103 -11.01 -8.25 2.01
C MET A 103 -10.40 -9.22 3.03
N ARG A 104 -9.83 -8.69 4.12
CA ARG A 104 -9.16 -9.48 5.16
C ARG A 104 -10.12 -10.24 6.08
N ASP A 105 -11.16 -9.55 6.56
CA ASP A 105 -12.04 -10.03 7.62
C ASP A 105 -13.24 -10.80 7.05
N GLU A 106 -13.82 -10.34 5.95
CA GLU A 106 -14.99 -10.96 5.33
C GLU A 106 -14.64 -11.82 4.11
N GLY A 107 -13.40 -11.72 3.59
CA GLY A 107 -12.99 -12.52 2.44
C GLY A 107 -13.75 -12.16 1.17
N LYS A 108 -14.03 -10.87 0.95
CA LYS A 108 -14.78 -10.39 -0.23
C LYS A 108 -14.07 -9.26 -0.96
N PHE A 109 -14.27 -9.20 -2.27
CA PHE A 109 -14.00 -8.01 -3.05
C PHE A 109 -15.02 -6.90 -2.72
N LEU A 110 -14.69 -5.65 -3.03
CA LEU A 110 -15.62 -4.53 -2.97
C LEU A 110 -16.89 -4.74 -3.82
N GLY A 111 -16.79 -5.56 -4.88
CA GLY A 111 -17.93 -5.94 -5.72
C GLY A 111 -18.87 -6.97 -5.07
N GLY A 112 -18.54 -7.50 -3.90
CA GLY A 112 -19.33 -8.50 -3.16
C GLY A 112 -18.93 -9.95 -3.40
N GLU A 113 -18.22 -10.23 -4.49
CA GLU A 113 -17.71 -11.57 -4.82
C GLU A 113 -16.74 -12.10 -3.76
N GLU A 114 -16.76 -13.41 -3.53
CA GLU A 114 -15.90 -14.09 -2.57
C GLU A 114 -14.45 -14.19 -3.06
N LEU A 115 -13.50 -14.00 -2.14
CA LEU A 115 -12.09 -14.21 -2.34
C LEU A 115 -11.73 -15.69 -2.09
N LYS A 116 -10.93 -16.27 -3.00
CA LYS A 116 -10.26 -17.55 -2.77
C LYS A 116 -9.05 -17.35 -1.85
N GLY A 117 -9.32 -17.21 -0.56
CA GLY A 117 -8.35 -16.85 0.47
C GLY A 117 -8.31 -15.35 0.77
N SER A 118 -7.93 -14.97 1.99
CA SER A 118 -7.97 -13.57 2.44
C SER A 118 -6.57 -13.00 2.66
N PRO A 119 -6.28 -11.77 2.20
CA PRO A 119 -5.00 -11.12 2.46
C PRO A 119 -4.89 -10.78 3.96
N ARG A 120 -4.02 -11.48 4.70
CA ARG A 120 -3.82 -11.28 6.14
C ARG A 120 -2.91 -10.08 6.41
N MET A 121 -3.45 -8.88 6.20
CA MET A 121 -2.75 -7.60 6.36
C MET A 121 -3.00 -6.96 7.74
N PHE A 122 -1.94 -6.47 8.38
CA PHE A 122 -2.01 -5.45 9.42
C PHE A 122 -2.25 -4.09 8.76
N ILE A 123 -3.32 -3.41 9.16
CA ILE A 123 -3.81 -2.17 8.52
C ILE A 123 -3.39 -0.98 9.38
N GLY A 124 -2.61 -0.07 8.79
CA GLY A 124 -2.27 1.23 9.35
C GLY A 124 -2.98 2.36 8.62
N ALA A 125 -3.15 3.48 9.32
CA ALA A 125 -3.65 4.75 8.81
C ALA A 125 -2.77 5.89 9.32
N ALA A 126 -2.84 7.05 8.66
CA ALA A 126 -2.23 8.28 9.15
C ALA A 126 -3.26 9.07 9.98
N GLU A 127 -2.78 9.73 11.04
CA GLU A 127 -3.55 10.61 11.90
C GLU A 127 -2.89 11.99 11.93
N ASN A 128 -3.70 13.04 12.05
CA ASN A 128 -3.24 14.43 12.15
C ASN A 128 -3.87 15.03 13.43
N PRO A 129 -3.10 15.12 14.52
CA PRO A 129 -3.60 15.51 15.85
C PRO A 129 -3.90 17.00 15.99
#